data_AF-A0A4R6FPI4-F1
#
_entry.id   AF-A0A4R6FPI4-F1
#
_cell.length_a   1.000
_cell.length_b   1.000
_cell.length_c   1.000
_cell.angle_alpha   90.00
_cell.angle_beta   90.00
_cell.angle_gamma   90.00
#
_symmetry.space_group_name_H-M   'P 1'
#
loop_
_entity.id
_entity.type
_entity.pdbx_description
1 polymer ?
#
loop_
_entity_poly.entity_id
_entity_poly.type
_entity_poly.pdbx_seq_one_letter_code
_entity_poly.pdbx_strand_id
1 'polypeptide(L)'
;MATILTQSDTSRPVSAGYKVDISRGQRIARVSSEWFSRPDDERFLSLSSLHAAVKARAERATARTVETRDVRVEASRDDAERLALLVPGRDEPITPTHWSFGQLCSLVGAPAGYLRQLPAPLAGINMQHGLLSHRAELMKTLETDDGRIELRAVTGPDYGRIWDHELVAAVMKIAGDGTGDTRWKVPGLLDWSTMIHNPFVEVTKDTTTLYASDRDVFLFLVDDAHPIEAGRLPNGDPDLFFRGFYAWNSEVGSKTLGIASFYLRAVCMNRNIWGAEGFEEISIRHSKFAANRFAHEAAPALENFATSSPAPFMAGIKAARERLVARTDEDRQAFLRKRGFSKGDTDRIIATVLDEEGHPPASIFDFVQGITAVARDKPHQDTRLELEGKAAKLLAAA
;
A
#
# COMPACT_ATOMS: atom_id res chain seq x y z
N MET A 1 -34.04 -0.32 32.53
CA MET A 1 -34.27 0.31 31.22
C MET A 1 -33.21 1.38 31.03
N ALA A 2 -32.10 1.02 30.38
CA ALA A 2 -31.01 1.93 30.10
C ALA A 2 -31.16 2.41 28.65
N THR A 3 -31.36 3.72 28.50
CA THR A 3 -31.44 4.40 27.21
C THR A 3 -30.12 4.22 26.47
N ILE A 4 -30.13 3.42 25.43
CA ILE A 4 -29.06 3.34 24.43
C ILE A 4 -29.08 4.69 23.71
N LEU A 5 -28.10 5.55 24.01
CA LEU A 5 -27.78 6.71 23.19
C LEU A 5 -27.19 6.19 21.88
N THR A 6 -28.06 5.92 20.92
CA THR A 6 -27.69 5.90 19.50
C THR A 6 -27.16 7.29 19.14
N GLN A 7 -25.84 7.42 19.10
CA GLN A 7 -25.20 8.58 18.51
C GLN A 7 -25.51 8.54 17.01
N SER A 8 -26.39 9.43 16.57
CA SER A 8 -26.77 9.58 15.17
C SER A 8 -25.56 10.05 14.37
N ASP A 9 -25.08 9.21 13.45
CA ASP A 9 -24.08 9.56 12.44
C ASP A 9 -24.75 10.46 11.38
N THR A 10 -25.07 11.69 11.77
CA THR A 10 -25.78 12.69 10.96
C THR A 10 -24.85 13.84 10.55
N SER A 11 -23.63 13.54 10.09
CA SER A 11 -22.96 14.51 9.22
C SER A 11 -23.60 14.39 7.83
N ARG A 12 -24.48 15.34 7.49
CA ARG A 12 -24.95 15.49 6.10
C ARG A 12 -23.72 15.56 5.19
N PRO A 13 -23.68 14.82 4.06
CA PRO A 13 -22.62 15.00 3.08
C PRO A 13 -22.61 16.47 2.65
N VAL A 14 -21.52 17.17 2.97
CA VAL A 14 -21.37 18.58 2.63
C VAL A 14 -21.07 18.64 1.14
N SER A 15 -21.85 19.35 0.32
CA SER A 15 -21.64 19.44 -1.13
C SER A 15 -20.45 20.32 -1.55
N ALA A 16 -19.55 20.65 -0.63
CA ALA A 16 -18.46 21.59 -0.81
C ALA A 16 -17.15 20.98 -0.30
N GLY A 17 -16.03 21.43 -0.86
CA GLY A 17 -14.70 20.98 -0.43
C GLY A 17 -14.33 21.51 0.97
N TYR A 18 -13.32 20.88 1.56
CA TYR A 18 -12.83 21.16 2.90
C TYR A 18 -11.52 21.93 2.86
N LYS A 19 -11.42 23.05 3.56
CA LYS A 19 -10.12 23.71 3.77
C LYS A 19 -9.26 22.85 4.68
N VAL A 20 -8.04 22.54 4.26
CA VAL A 20 -7.13 21.63 4.96
C VAL A 20 -5.72 22.22 5.05
N ASP A 21 -4.94 21.76 6.02
CA ASP A 21 -3.55 22.15 6.20
C ASP A 21 -2.61 20.95 5.96
N ILE A 22 -2.00 20.90 4.79
CA ILE A 22 -1.09 19.81 4.39
C ILE A 22 0.35 20.00 4.87
N SER A 23 0.68 21.12 5.54
CA SER A 23 1.99 21.31 6.18
C SER A 23 2.12 20.54 7.49
N ARG A 24 1.16 19.67 7.82
CA ARG A 24 1.13 18.86 9.03
C ARG A 24 1.17 17.38 8.68
N GLY A 25 1.71 16.55 9.57
CA GLY A 25 1.81 15.09 9.40
C GLY A 25 2.77 14.64 8.28
N GLN A 26 2.71 13.35 7.93
CA GLN A 26 3.62 12.73 6.97
C GLN A 26 3.09 12.76 5.53
N ARG A 27 4.01 12.73 4.56
CA ARG A 27 3.69 12.53 3.14
C ARG A 27 3.93 11.08 2.74
N ILE A 28 2.87 10.38 2.34
CA ILE A 28 2.97 9.00 1.82
C ILE A 28 2.85 9.02 0.29
N ALA A 29 3.95 8.63 -0.38
CA ALA A 29 4.05 8.62 -1.84
C ALA A 29 3.71 7.27 -2.49
N ARG A 30 3.35 6.25 -1.70
CA ARG A 30 3.11 4.87 -2.22
C ARG A 30 2.04 4.82 -3.31
N VAL A 31 0.90 5.47 -3.09
CA VAL A 31 -0.19 5.52 -4.08
C VAL A 31 0.23 6.31 -5.32
N SER A 32 1.07 7.33 -5.17
CA SER A 32 1.68 8.09 -6.28
C SER A 32 2.59 7.22 -7.13
N SER A 33 3.43 6.38 -6.49
CA SER A 33 4.31 5.44 -7.19
C SER A 33 3.52 4.41 -7.98
N GLU A 34 2.44 3.87 -7.40
CA GLU A 34 1.52 2.99 -8.11
C GLU A 34 0.88 3.74 -9.28
N TRP A 35 0.24 4.89 -9.07
CA TRP A 35 -0.36 5.68 -10.15
C TRP A 35 0.59 5.94 -11.32
N PHE A 36 1.84 6.32 -11.02
CA PHE A 36 2.86 6.62 -12.04
C PHE A 36 3.29 5.39 -12.84
N SER A 37 3.37 4.20 -12.22
CA SER A 37 3.84 2.99 -12.90
C SER A 37 2.75 2.23 -13.65
N ARG A 38 1.47 2.59 -13.47
CA ARG A 38 0.32 1.85 -14.03
C ARG A 38 -0.14 2.48 -15.34
N PRO A 39 -0.10 1.78 -16.48
CA PRO A 39 -0.73 2.24 -17.73
C PRO A 39 -2.25 2.15 -17.66
N ASP A 40 -2.96 2.75 -18.62
CA ASP A 40 -4.42 2.90 -18.59
C ASP A 40 -5.20 1.59 -18.52
N ASP A 41 -4.68 0.51 -19.11
CA ASP A 41 -5.26 -0.83 -19.07
C ASP A 41 -5.15 -1.50 -17.69
N GLU A 42 -4.21 -1.05 -16.86
CA GLU A 42 -4.06 -1.50 -15.46
C GLU A 42 -4.88 -0.66 -14.47
N ARG A 43 -5.58 0.40 -14.92
CA ARG A 43 -6.35 1.32 -14.07
C ARG A 43 -7.84 1.06 -14.16
N PHE A 44 -8.52 0.88 -13.04
CA PHE A 44 -9.95 0.53 -13.00
C PHE A 44 -10.77 1.66 -12.41
N LEU A 45 -12.02 1.83 -12.85
CA LEU A 45 -12.87 2.95 -12.41
C LEU A 45 -13.80 2.58 -11.25
N SER A 46 -13.94 1.28 -10.99
CA SER A 46 -14.73 0.77 -9.88
C SER A 46 -14.22 -0.58 -9.39
N LEU A 47 -14.54 -0.94 -8.15
CA LEU A 47 -14.16 -2.23 -7.57
C LEU A 47 -14.81 -3.41 -8.33
N SER A 48 -16.03 -3.25 -8.85
CA SER A 48 -16.67 -4.30 -9.65
C SER A 48 -15.92 -4.58 -10.95
N SER A 49 -15.47 -3.52 -11.65
CA SER A 49 -14.69 -3.69 -12.89
C SER A 49 -13.32 -4.30 -12.62
N LEU A 50 -12.65 -3.87 -11.53
CA LEU A 50 -11.40 -4.45 -11.07
C LEU A 50 -11.57 -5.93 -10.72
N HIS A 51 -12.56 -6.25 -9.89
CA HIS A 51 -12.87 -7.61 -9.45
C HIS A 51 -13.17 -8.52 -10.63
N ALA A 52 -14.00 -8.07 -11.58
CA ALA A 52 -14.33 -8.84 -12.78
C ALA A 52 -13.08 -9.21 -13.57
N ALA A 53 -12.15 -8.27 -13.76
CA ALA A 53 -10.90 -8.52 -14.48
C ALA A 53 -10.00 -9.54 -13.75
N VAL A 54 -9.73 -9.33 -12.46
CA VAL A 54 -8.85 -10.26 -11.70
C VAL A 54 -9.50 -11.62 -11.46
N LYS A 55 -10.85 -11.69 -11.39
CA LYS A 55 -11.58 -12.95 -11.29
C LYS A 55 -11.56 -13.73 -12.59
N ALA A 56 -11.85 -13.09 -13.73
CA ALA A 56 -11.77 -13.73 -15.05
C ALA A 56 -10.36 -14.26 -15.35
N ARG A 57 -9.32 -13.59 -14.85
CA ARG A 57 -7.95 -14.08 -14.92
C ARG A 57 -7.72 -15.33 -14.07
N ALA A 58 -8.25 -15.36 -12.84
CA ALA A 58 -8.15 -16.52 -11.96
C ALA A 58 -8.94 -17.74 -12.49
N GLU A 59 -10.13 -17.52 -13.06
CA GLU A 59 -10.98 -18.58 -13.64
C GLU A 59 -10.32 -19.27 -14.84
N ARG A 60 -9.48 -18.56 -15.60
CA ARG A 60 -8.68 -19.11 -16.71
C ARG A 60 -7.34 -19.70 -16.28
N ALA A 61 -7.01 -19.60 -15.00
CA ALA A 61 -5.73 -20.06 -14.50
C ALA A 61 -5.78 -21.51 -14.03
N THR A 62 -4.74 -22.27 -14.36
CA THR A 62 -4.53 -23.64 -13.85
C THR A 62 -3.28 -23.66 -12.98
N ALA A 63 -3.39 -24.14 -11.75
CA ALA A 63 -2.26 -24.34 -10.86
C ALA A 63 -1.91 -25.83 -10.77
N ARG A 64 -0.62 -26.16 -10.83
CA ARG A 64 -0.13 -27.55 -10.70
C ARG A 64 1.02 -27.61 -9.71
N THR A 65 1.20 -28.76 -9.09
CA THR A 65 2.40 -29.07 -8.28
C THR A 65 3.14 -30.20 -8.97
N VAL A 66 4.40 -29.98 -9.31
CA VAL A 66 5.23 -30.93 -10.08
C VAL A 66 6.63 -31.01 -9.48
N GLU A 67 7.32 -32.14 -9.66
CA GLU A 67 8.75 -32.22 -9.34
C GLU A 67 9.56 -31.44 -10.38
N THR A 68 10.53 -30.63 -9.93
CA THR A 68 11.37 -29.84 -10.85
C THR A 68 12.10 -30.69 -11.87
N ARG A 69 12.55 -31.90 -11.47
CA ARG A 69 13.29 -32.84 -12.33
C ARG A 69 12.48 -33.37 -13.51
N ASP A 70 11.15 -33.37 -13.39
CA ASP A 70 10.24 -33.90 -14.41
C ASP A 70 9.88 -32.84 -15.46
N VAL A 71 10.22 -31.58 -15.20
CA VAL A 71 10.03 -30.50 -16.16
C VAL A 71 11.13 -30.52 -17.20
N ARG A 72 10.72 -30.55 -18.46
CA ARG A 72 11.63 -30.53 -19.60
C ARG A 72 11.60 -29.16 -20.27
N VAL A 73 12.75 -28.67 -20.67
CA VAL A 73 12.89 -27.43 -21.43
C VAL A 73 13.00 -27.76 -22.90
N GLU A 74 12.15 -27.15 -23.71
CA GLU A 74 12.15 -27.28 -25.16
C GLU A 74 12.61 -25.96 -25.78
N ALA A 75 13.69 -26.03 -26.56
CA ALA A 75 14.20 -24.92 -27.35
C ALA A 75 14.85 -25.48 -28.63
N SER A 76 14.50 -24.94 -29.80
CA SER A 76 15.02 -25.40 -31.09
C SER A 76 16.25 -24.60 -31.51
N ARG A 77 17.23 -25.26 -32.13
CA ARG A 77 18.37 -24.56 -32.75
C ARG A 77 17.96 -23.63 -33.88
N ASP A 78 16.81 -23.91 -34.50
CA ASP A 78 16.28 -23.14 -35.62
C ASP A 78 15.46 -21.92 -35.17
N ASP A 79 15.24 -21.75 -33.86
CA ASP A 79 14.51 -20.63 -33.27
C ASP A 79 15.24 -20.13 -32.02
N ALA A 80 16.00 -19.04 -32.18
CA ALA A 80 16.82 -18.47 -31.12
C ALA A 80 16.01 -17.78 -30.01
N GLU A 81 14.72 -17.53 -30.21
CA GLU A 81 13.88 -16.75 -29.28
C GLU A 81 12.89 -17.62 -28.51
N ARG A 82 12.53 -18.79 -29.06
CA ARG A 82 11.51 -19.64 -28.45
C ARG A 82 12.07 -20.62 -27.44
N LEU A 83 11.66 -20.43 -26.18
CA LEU A 83 11.83 -21.37 -25.08
C LEU A 83 10.46 -21.75 -24.51
N ALA A 84 10.20 -23.04 -24.38
CA ALA A 84 8.98 -23.57 -23.77
C ALA A 84 9.32 -24.66 -22.74
N LEU A 85 8.35 -25.01 -21.90
CA LEU A 85 8.46 -26.08 -20.92
C LEU A 85 7.41 -27.15 -21.17
N LEU A 86 7.80 -28.41 -21.05
CA LEU A 86 6.89 -29.52 -20.92
C LEU A 86 6.74 -29.82 -19.44
N VAL A 87 5.54 -29.63 -18.92
CA VAL A 87 5.22 -29.80 -17.50
C VAL A 87 4.33 -31.03 -17.33
N PRO A 88 4.64 -31.93 -16.38
CA PRO A 88 3.82 -33.12 -16.14
C PRO A 88 2.32 -32.81 -15.95
N GLY A 89 1.48 -33.61 -16.59
CA GLY A 89 0.02 -33.44 -16.56
C GLY A 89 -0.52 -32.41 -17.56
N ARG A 90 0.32 -31.93 -18.49
CA ARG A 90 -0.07 -31.12 -19.65
C ARG A 90 0.67 -31.61 -20.89
N ASP A 91 -0.06 -31.78 -21.99
CA ASP A 91 0.49 -32.25 -23.26
C ASP A 91 1.10 -31.11 -24.09
N GLU A 92 0.53 -29.91 -23.97
CA GLU A 92 0.95 -28.73 -24.71
C GLU A 92 2.12 -28.00 -24.01
N PRO A 93 3.15 -27.57 -24.75
CA PRO A 93 4.26 -26.78 -24.20
C PRO A 93 3.77 -25.43 -23.65
N ILE A 94 4.37 -24.98 -22.55
CA ILE A 94 4.05 -23.71 -21.91
C ILE A 94 5.21 -22.72 -22.03
N THR A 95 4.92 -21.46 -22.36
CA THR A 95 5.96 -20.43 -22.51
C THR A 95 6.08 -19.62 -21.22
N PRO A 96 7.28 -19.52 -20.60
CA PRO A 96 7.48 -18.65 -19.46
C PRO A 96 7.40 -17.17 -19.87
N THR A 97 6.66 -16.40 -19.08
CA THR A 97 6.74 -14.93 -19.10
C THR A 97 8.12 -14.47 -18.64
N HIS A 98 8.45 -13.19 -18.88
CA HIS A 98 9.67 -12.58 -18.34
C HIS A 98 9.79 -12.75 -16.81
N TRP A 99 8.64 -12.68 -16.11
CA TRP A 99 8.55 -12.86 -14.67
C TRP A 99 8.82 -14.30 -14.23
N SER A 100 8.07 -15.27 -14.76
CA SER A 100 8.20 -16.68 -14.37
C SER A 100 9.53 -17.29 -14.82
N PHE A 101 10.11 -16.83 -15.94
CA PHE A 101 11.49 -17.16 -16.30
C PHE A 101 12.48 -16.71 -15.22
N GLY A 102 12.29 -15.50 -14.67
CA GLY A 102 13.07 -15.01 -13.54
C GLY A 102 12.90 -15.89 -12.31
N GLN A 103 11.67 -16.30 -12.00
CA GLN A 103 11.39 -17.21 -10.89
C GLN A 103 12.03 -18.59 -11.07
N LEU A 104 11.99 -19.16 -12.28
CA LEU A 104 12.68 -20.41 -12.62
C LEU A 104 14.19 -20.28 -12.41
N CYS A 105 14.78 -19.19 -12.88
CA CYS A 105 16.20 -18.91 -12.67
C CYS A 105 16.53 -18.84 -11.17
N SER A 106 15.75 -18.10 -10.39
CA SER A 106 15.93 -18.02 -8.93
C SER A 106 15.79 -19.38 -8.24
N LEU A 107 14.83 -20.21 -8.68
CA LEU A 107 14.62 -21.57 -8.15
C LEU A 107 15.87 -22.42 -8.34
N VAL A 108 16.48 -22.39 -9.54
CA VAL A 108 17.67 -23.20 -9.86
C VAL A 108 19.00 -22.51 -9.52
N GLY A 109 18.97 -21.31 -8.92
CA GLY A 109 20.18 -20.54 -8.57
C GLY A 109 20.92 -19.93 -9.77
N ALA A 110 20.25 -19.77 -10.92
CA ALA A 110 20.84 -19.21 -12.13
C ALA A 110 20.65 -17.68 -12.24
N PRO A 111 21.62 -16.95 -12.86
CA PRO A 111 21.50 -15.52 -13.08
C PRO A 111 20.54 -15.20 -14.23
N ALA A 112 19.31 -14.79 -13.90
CA ALA A 112 18.25 -14.51 -14.89
C ALA A 112 18.65 -13.47 -15.96
N GLY A 113 19.37 -12.41 -15.56
CA GLY A 113 19.81 -11.36 -16.49
C GLY A 113 20.75 -11.89 -17.57
N TYR A 114 21.65 -12.80 -17.22
CA TYR A 114 22.57 -13.43 -18.17
C TYR A 114 21.82 -14.42 -19.08
N LEU A 115 20.98 -15.30 -18.51
CA LEU A 115 20.26 -16.29 -19.31
C LEU A 115 19.30 -15.66 -20.32
N ARG A 116 18.71 -14.48 -20.03
CA ARG A 116 17.86 -13.73 -20.97
C ARG A 116 18.62 -13.16 -22.18
N GLN A 117 19.94 -13.03 -22.10
CA GLN A 117 20.78 -12.53 -23.21
C GLN A 117 21.28 -13.67 -24.10
N LEU A 118 21.09 -14.93 -23.68
CA LEU A 118 21.48 -16.09 -24.45
C LEU A 118 20.38 -16.47 -25.45
N PRO A 119 20.74 -17.00 -26.63
CA PRO A 119 19.80 -17.71 -27.48
C PRO A 119 19.07 -18.81 -26.70
N ALA A 120 17.79 -18.99 -26.98
CA ALA A 120 16.89 -19.94 -26.32
C ALA A 120 17.48 -21.36 -26.17
N PRO A 121 18.21 -21.93 -27.14
CA PRO A 121 18.87 -23.23 -26.96
C PRO A 121 19.90 -23.25 -25.82
N LEU A 122 20.72 -22.20 -25.68
CA LEU A 122 21.73 -22.11 -24.63
C LEU A 122 21.09 -21.83 -23.27
N ALA A 123 20.13 -20.90 -23.24
CA ALA A 123 19.32 -20.65 -22.04
C ALA A 123 18.60 -21.92 -21.58
N GLY A 124 18.05 -22.68 -22.53
CA GLY A 124 17.32 -23.92 -22.30
C GLY A 124 18.18 -25.04 -21.73
N ILE A 125 19.39 -25.25 -22.27
CA ILE A 125 20.35 -26.23 -21.72
C ILE A 125 20.74 -25.87 -20.29
N ASN A 126 21.05 -24.59 -20.03
CA ASN A 126 21.41 -24.13 -18.69
C ASN A 126 20.25 -24.28 -17.70
N MET A 127 19.04 -23.94 -18.13
CA MET A 127 17.82 -24.10 -17.34
C MET A 127 17.53 -25.57 -17.06
N GLN A 128 17.63 -26.44 -18.07
CA GLN A 128 17.42 -27.88 -17.92
C GLN A 128 18.41 -28.50 -16.95
N HIS A 129 19.69 -28.11 -17.02
CA HIS A 129 20.71 -28.53 -16.06
C HIS A 129 20.32 -28.11 -14.64
N GLY A 130 19.93 -26.85 -14.46
CA GLY A 130 19.45 -26.33 -13.18
C GLY A 130 18.27 -27.13 -12.62
N LEU A 131 17.26 -27.43 -13.43
CA LEU A 131 16.06 -28.17 -13.02
C LEU A 131 16.37 -29.62 -12.61
N LEU A 132 17.33 -30.27 -13.27
CA LEU A 132 17.77 -31.64 -12.96
C LEU A 132 18.68 -31.71 -11.72
N SER A 133 19.55 -30.71 -11.55
CA SER A 133 20.51 -30.64 -10.44
C SER A 133 19.91 -30.04 -9.17
N HIS A 134 18.81 -29.31 -9.27
CA HIS A 134 18.03 -28.88 -8.13
C HIS A 134 17.58 -30.13 -7.35
N ARG A 135 17.87 -30.17 -6.04
CA ARG A 135 17.36 -31.24 -5.16
C ARG A 135 15.87 -31.32 -5.39
N ALA A 136 15.37 -32.42 -5.94
CA ALA A 136 14.03 -32.49 -6.51
C ALA A 136 12.94 -32.06 -5.52
N GLU A 137 12.67 -30.77 -5.56
CA GLU A 137 11.67 -30.09 -4.77
C GLU A 137 10.44 -29.96 -5.65
N LEU A 138 9.28 -29.99 -5.00
CA LEU A 138 8.04 -29.72 -5.67
C LEU A 138 7.99 -28.23 -5.98
N MET A 139 7.66 -27.85 -7.21
CA MET A 139 7.33 -26.48 -7.56
C MET A 139 5.86 -26.37 -7.93
N LYS A 140 5.29 -25.19 -7.69
CA LYS A 140 3.94 -24.83 -8.09
C LYS A 140 3.99 -23.95 -9.33
N THR A 141 3.35 -24.39 -10.40
CA THR A 141 3.13 -23.58 -11.60
C THR A 141 1.80 -22.85 -11.51
N LEU A 142 1.73 -21.66 -12.10
CA LEU A 142 0.48 -20.98 -12.45
C LEU A 142 0.49 -20.72 -13.95
N GLU A 143 -0.45 -21.34 -14.64
CA GLU A 143 -0.59 -21.30 -16.10
C GLU A 143 -1.87 -20.55 -16.46
N THR A 144 -1.88 -19.81 -17.56
CA THR A 144 -3.09 -19.22 -18.14
C THR A 144 -3.14 -19.50 -19.63
N ASP A 145 -4.36 -19.65 -20.15
CA ASP A 145 -4.62 -19.82 -21.56
C ASP A 145 -5.39 -18.61 -22.11
N ASP A 146 -4.74 -17.87 -23.02
CA ASP A 146 -5.34 -16.74 -23.76
C ASP A 146 -5.03 -16.88 -25.27
N GLY A 147 -5.09 -18.13 -25.77
CA GLY A 147 -4.74 -18.50 -27.15
C GLY A 147 -3.34 -19.11 -27.28
N ARG A 148 -2.48 -18.89 -26.29
CA ARG A 148 -1.26 -19.64 -26.02
C ARG A 148 -1.12 -19.86 -24.52
N ILE A 149 -0.56 -20.99 -24.12
CA ILE A 149 -0.40 -21.29 -22.70
C ILE A 149 0.86 -20.59 -22.18
N GLU A 150 0.63 -19.63 -21.29
CA GLU A 150 1.70 -18.90 -20.63
C GLU A 150 1.87 -19.38 -19.19
N LEU A 151 3.12 -19.58 -18.80
CA LEU A 151 3.48 -19.78 -17.41
C LEU A 151 3.62 -18.40 -16.75
N ARG A 152 2.64 -18.02 -15.94
CA ARG A 152 2.61 -16.74 -15.22
C ARG A 152 3.43 -16.74 -13.95
N ALA A 153 3.51 -17.88 -13.26
CA ALA A 153 4.29 -17.98 -12.04
C ALA A 153 4.92 -19.35 -11.82
N VAL A 154 6.10 -19.35 -11.20
CA VAL A 154 6.71 -20.53 -10.58
C VAL A 154 7.04 -20.18 -9.14
N THR A 155 6.50 -20.96 -8.20
CA THR A 155 6.62 -20.71 -6.77
C THR A 155 6.98 -22.00 -6.03
N GLY A 156 7.56 -21.89 -4.85
CA GLY A 156 7.86 -23.05 -4.01
C GLY A 156 6.61 -23.80 -3.52
N PRO A 157 6.79 -25.00 -2.97
CA PRO A 157 5.66 -25.87 -2.58
C PRO A 157 4.85 -25.29 -1.42
N ASP A 158 5.51 -24.51 -0.55
CA ASP A 158 4.87 -23.83 0.58
C ASP A 158 4.21 -22.50 0.21
N TYR A 159 4.24 -22.10 -1.06
CA TYR A 159 3.55 -20.88 -1.49
C TYR A 159 2.04 -21.07 -1.38
N GLY A 160 1.42 -20.36 -0.43
CA GLY A 160 -0.03 -20.27 -0.30
C GLY A 160 -0.55 -19.08 -1.09
N ARG A 161 -1.10 -19.39 -2.27
CA ARG A 161 -1.65 -18.38 -3.17
C ARG A 161 -2.93 -17.81 -2.57
N ILE A 162 -2.98 -16.49 -2.50
CA ILE A 162 -4.20 -15.73 -2.24
C ILE A 162 -4.49 -15.04 -3.56
N TRP A 163 -5.69 -15.22 -4.08
CA TRP A 163 -6.03 -14.67 -5.38
C TRP A 163 -6.37 -13.18 -5.25
N ASP A 164 -5.99 -12.40 -6.26
CA ASP A 164 -6.26 -10.96 -6.24
C ASP A 164 -7.76 -10.67 -6.12
N HIS A 165 -8.61 -11.49 -6.76
CA HIS A 165 -10.05 -11.36 -6.66
C HIS A 165 -10.61 -11.61 -5.25
N GLU A 166 -9.95 -12.45 -4.43
CA GLU A 166 -10.36 -12.68 -3.03
C GLU A 166 -10.14 -11.43 -2.17
N LEU A 167 -9.02 -10.73 -2.39
CA LEU A 167 -8.77 -9.44 -1.74
C LEU A 167 -9.80 -8.40 -2.17
N VAL A 168 -10.02 -8.25 -3.49
CA VAL A 168 -10.97 -7.24 -3.99
C VAL A 168 -12.39 -7.55 -3.51
N ALA A 169 -12.81 -8.82 -3.50
CA ALA A 169 -14.11 -9.23 -2.97
C ALA A 169 -14.25 -8.94 -1.47
N ALA A 170 -13.19 -9.12 -0.68
CA ALA A 170 -13.20 -8.76 0.74
C ALA A 170 -13.38 -7.25 0.94
N VAL A 171 -12.72 -6.43 0.12
CA VAL A 171 -12.86 -4.96 0.16
C VAL A 171 -14.26 -4.52 -0.28
N MET A 172 -14.83 -5.13 -1.32
CA MET A 172 -16.18 -4.84 -1.81
C MET A 172 -17.27 -5.06 -0.73
N LYS A 173 -17.08 -5.99 0.20
CA LYS A 173 -18.04 -6.19 1.32
C LYS A 173 -18.19 -4.95 2.20
N ILE A 174 -17.15 -4.13 2.28
CA ILE A 174 -17.07 -2.95 3.15
C ILE A 174 -17.30 -1.67 2.34
N ALA A 175 -16.69 -1.59 1.16
CA ALA A 175 -16.64 -0.38 0.35
C ALA A 175 -17.66 -0.35 -0.79
N GLY A 176 -18.37 -1.46 -1.05
CA GLY A 176 -19.25 -1.60 -2.18
C GLY A 176 -18.47 -1.49 -3.51
N ASP A 177 -18.87 -0.58 -4.40
CA ASP A 177 -18.20 -0.38 -5.69
C ASP A 177 -17.02 0.62 -5.60
N GLY A 178 -16.83 1.27 -4.46
CA GLY A 178 -15.74 2.22 -4.23
C GLY A 178 -15.92 3.53 -5.00
N THR A 179 -17.13 3.82 -5.45
CA THR A 179 -17.49 5.02 -6.24
C THR A 179 -18.36 6.01 -5.45
N GLY A 180 -18.55 5.76 -4.14
CA GLY A 180 -19.35 6.60 -3.25
C GLY A 180 -20.73 6.03 -2.89
N ASP A 181 -20.98 4.78 -3.26
CA ASP A 181 -22.15 3.99 -2.86
C ASP A 181 -22.14 3.62 -1.36
N THR A 182 -20.94 3.56 -0.77
CA THR A 182 -20.72 3.56 0.68
C THR A 182 -19.91 4.82 1.07
N ARG A 183 -19.52 4.95 2.34
CA ARG A 183 -18.58 6.01 2.73
C ARG A 183 -17.19 5.87 2.13
N TRP A 184 -16.81 4.65 1.73
CA TRP A 184 -15.51 4.37 1.14
C TRP A 184 -15.54 4.57 -0.36
N LYS A 185 -14.64 5.40 -0.86
CA LYS A 185 -14.56 5.68 -2.29
C LYS A 185 -13.14 6.01 -2.74
N VAL A 186 -12.92 5.98 -4.05
CA VAL A 186 -11.74 6.60 -4.67
C VAL A 186 -11.62 8.05 -4.18
N PRO A 187 -10.41 8.50 -3.80
CA PRO A 187 -10.22 9.79 -3.16
C PRO A 187 -10.55 10.96 -4.09
N GLY A 188 -11.06 12.02 -3.48
CA GLY A 188 -11.14 13.34 -4.08
C GLY A 188 -9.77 13.99 -4.26
N LEU A 189 -9.76 15.31 -4.45
CA LEU A 189 -8.56 16.06 -4.79
C LEU A 189 -8.37 17.35 -4.03
N LEU A 190 -7.14 17.58 -3.61
CA LEU A 190 -6.63 18.87 -3.17
C LEU A 190 -6.41 19.82 -4.35
N ASP A 191 -7.01 21.00 -4.27
CA ASP A 191 -6.63 22.17 -5.05
C ASP A 191 -5.50 22.93 -4.34
N TRP A 192 -4.32 22.96 -4.96
CA TRP A 192 -3.12 23.62 -4.43
C TRP A 192 -3.26 25.14 -4.33
N SER A 193 -4.13 25.77 -5.13
CA SER A 193 -4.28 27.22 -5.13
C SER A 193 -5.12 27.73 -3.95
N THR A 194 -6.05 26.90 -3.47
CA THR A 194 -7.01 27.25 -2.43
C THR A 194 -6.81 26.46 -1.13
N MET A 195 -6.02 25.38 -1.17
CA MET A 195 -5.91 24.38 -0.10
C MET A 195 -7.27 23.78 0.29
N ILE A 196 -8.16 23.64 -0.71
CA ILE A 196 -9.46 23.00 -0.55
C ILE A 196 -9.36 21.56 -1.09
N HIS A 197 -9.63 20.58 -0.23
CA HIS A 197 -9.82 19.19 -0.62
C HIS A 197 -11.27 18.96 -1.04
N ASN A 198 -11.51 18.76 -2.34
CA ASN A 198 -12.81 18.40 -2.87
C ASN A 198 -12.98 16.87 -2.86
N PRO A 199 -13.87 16.30 -2.03
CA PRO A 199 -14.13 14.87 -2.04
C PRO A 199 -14.90 14.40 -3.30
N PHE A 200 -15.68 15.25 -3.96
CA PHE A 200 -16.53 14.84 -5.09
C PHE A 200 -15.84 15.11 -6.43
N VAL A 201 -14.85 14.27 -6.75
CA VAL A 201 -14.15 14.26 -8.03
C VAL A 201 -14.58 13.02 -8.81
N GLU A 202 -14.82 13.19 -10.11
CA GLU A 202 -15.13 12.09 -11.00
C GLU A 202 -13.97 11.08 -11.05
N VAL A 203 -14.31 9.78 -11.05
CA VAL A 203 -13.34 8.70 -11.17
C VAL A 203 -13.04 8.45 -12.66
N THR A 204 -11.83 8.78 -13.06
CA THR A 204 -11.30 8.59 -14.41
C THR A 204 -10.00 7.79 -14.34
N LYS A 205 -9.40 7.48 -15.50
CA LYS A 205 -8.10 6.81 -15.57
C LYS A 205 -6.98 7.66 -14.92
N ASP A 206 -7.15 8.98 -14.85
CA ASP A 206 -6.17 9.87 -14.22
C ASP A 206 -6.39 10.04 -12.72
N THR A 207 -7.62 9.85 -12.23
CA THR A 207 -7.98 10.11 -10.84
C THR A 207 -8.16 8.84 -10.00
N THR A 208 -8.33 7.68 -10.63
CA THR A 208 -8.51 6.42 -9.92
C THR A 208 -7.28 6.02 -9.11
N THR A 209 -7.53 5.16 -8.13
CA THR A 209 -6.53 4.56 -7.25
C THR A 209 -6.73 3.04 -7.13
N LEU A 210 -7.38 2.45 -8.14
CA LEU A 210 -7.68 1.03 -8.27
C LEU A 210 -6.85 0.47 -9.43
N TYR A 211 -5.93 -0.43 -9.12
CA TYR A 211 -4.93 -0.91 -10.07
C TYR A 211 -4.80 -2.43 -10.04
N ALA A 212 -4.63 -3.04 -11.21
CA ALA A 212 -4.15 -4.42 -11.32
C ALA A 212 -3.31 -4.61 -12.58
N SER A 213 -2.14 -5.21 -12.41
CA SER A 213 -1.27 -5.69 -13.49
C SER A 213 -1.42 -7.19 -13.68
N ASP A 214 -0.65 -7.75 -14.61
CA ASP A 214 -0.40 -9.19 -14.71
C ASP A 214 0.26 -9.81 -13.45
N ARG A 215 0.75 -9.01 -12.49
CA ARG A 215 1.51 -9.50 -11.32
C ARG A 215 0.86 -9.21 -9.98
N ASP A 216 0.11 -8.14 -9.85
CA ASP A 216 -0.43 -7.70 -8.56
C ASP A 216 -1.68 -6.85 -8.70
N VAL A 217 -2.36 -6.66 -7.57
CA VAL A 217 -3.44 -5.71 -7.38
C VAL A 217 -3.06 -4.71 -6.29
N PHE A 218 -3.45 -3.46 -6.47
CA PHE A 218 -3.35 -2.40 -5.47
C PHE A 218 -4.61 -1.55 -5.51
N LEU A 219 -5.20 -1.24 -4.36
CA LEU A 219 -6.33 -0.33 -4.26
C LEU A 219 -6.16 0.61 -3.07
N PHE A 220 -6.59 1.86 -3.21
CA PHE A 220 -6.65 2.84 -2.13
C PHE A 220 -8.03 3.50 -2.11
N LEU A 221 -8.66 3.56 -0.93
CA LEU A 221 -9.96 4.16 -0.72
C LEU A 221 -9.93 5.06 0.52
N VAL A 222 -10.83 6.04 0.54
CA VAL A 222 -10.97 7.01 1.63
C VAL A 222 -12.43 7.23 2.00
N ASP A 223 -12.62 7.69 3.23
CA ASP A 223 -13.84 8.30 3.73
C ASP A 223 -13.61 9.81 3.86
N ASP A 224 -13.52 10.50 2.71
CA ASP A 224 -13.23 11.93 2.64
C ASP A 224 -14.47 12.83 2.57
N ALA A 225 -15.67 12.23 2.60
CA ALA A 225 -16.94 12.93 2.73
C ALA A 225 -17.36 13.18 4.20
N HIS A 226 -16.75 12.49 5.16
CA HIS A 226 -17.06 12.55 6.59
C HIS A 226 -15.82 13.00 7.39
N PRO A 227 -15.51 14.31 7.43
CA PRO A 227 -14.33 14.82 8.11
C PRO A 227 -14.38 14.57 9.62
N ILE A 228 -13.21 14.35 10.20
CA ILE A 228 -12.95 14.26 11.63
C ILE A 228 -12.23 15.54 12.04
N GLU A 229 -12.84 16.33 12.92
CA GLU A 229 -12.17 17.48 13.53
C GLU A 229 -11.35 17.02 14.75
N ALA A 230 -10.04 17.18 14.70
CA ALA A 230 -9.12 16.82 15.79
C ALA A 230 -8.38 18.06 16.35
N GLY A 231 -9.12 19.14 16.57
CA GLY A 231 -8.61 20.38 17.17
C GLY A 231 -8.80 21.59 16.27
N ARG A 232 -7.99 22.62 16.53
CA ARG A 232 -7.98 23.88 15.77
C ARG A 232 -6.57 24.17 15.26
N LEU A 233 -6.50 24.78 14.09
CA LEU A 233 -5.28 25.34 13.50
C LEU A 233 -4.96 26.70 14.16
N PRO A 234 -3.74 27.23 14.01
CA PRO A 234 -3.35 28.53 14.59
C PRO A 234 -4.24 29.69 14.17
N ASN A 235 -4.81 29.62 12.96
CA ASN A 235 -5.73 30.61 12.43
C ASN A 235 -7.18 30.45 12.94
N GLY A 236 -7.46 29.47 13.80
CA GLY A 236 -8.77 29.18 14.35
C GLY A 236 -9.65 28.24 13.51
N ASP A 237 -9.21 27.84 12.31
CA ASP A 237 -9.94 26.90 11.46
C ASP A 237 -9.95 25.48 12.11
N PRO A 238 -10.95 24.64 11.80
CA PRO A 238 -10.94 23.23 12.22
C PRO A 238 -9.74 22.46 11.68
N ASP A 239 -9.14 21.64 12.54
CA ASP A 239 -8.07 20.74 12.15
C ASP A 239 -8.66 19.42 11.62
N LEU A 240 -8.81 19.31 10.29
CA LEU A 240 -9.56 18.23 9.66
C LEU A 240 -8.68 17.04 9.22
N PHE A 241 -9.22 15.85 9.46
CA PHE A 241 -8.69 14.56 9.03
C PHE A 241 -9.79 13.71 8.37
N PHE A 242 -9.38 12.78 7.53
CA PHE A 242 -10.20 11.78 6.86
C PHE A 242 -9.63 10.40 7.16
N ARG A 243 -10.41 9.35 6.92
CA ARG A 243 -9.91 7.97 7.01
C ARG A 243 -9.45 7.51 5.63
N GLY A 244 -8.37 6.74 5.60
CA GLY A 244 -7.91 6.10 4.38
C GLY A 244 -7.36 4.71 4.68
N PHE A 245 -7.50 3.82 3.70
CA PHE A 245 -6.77 2.57 3.71
C PHE A 245 -6.41 2.17 2.29
N TYR A 246 -5.28 1.47 2.14
CA TYR A 246 -4.95 0.77 0.91
C TYR A 246 -4.65 -0.68 1.17
N ALA A 247 -4.89 -1.51 0.16
CA ALA A 247 -4.61 -2.94 0.20
C ALA A 247 -3.90 -3.37 -1.08
N TRP A 248 -3.09 -4.42 -0.98
CA TRP A 248 -2.37 -5.00 -2.10
C TRP A 248 -2.22 -6.50 -1.95
N ASN A 249 -2.07 -7.17 -3.07
CA ASN A 249 -1.78 -8.59 -3.13
C ASN A 249 -1.02 -8.92 -4.41
N SER A 250 -0.29 -10.03 -4.40
CA SER A 250 0.20 -10.62 -5.63
C SER A 250 -0.06 -12.11 -5.61
N GLU A 251 -0.96 -12.55 -6.48
CA GLU A 251 -1.18 -13.98 -6.67
C GLU A 251 0.08 -14.68 -7.22
N VAL A 252 1.00 -14.00 -7.93
CA VAL A 252 2.19 -14.59 -8.57
C VAL A 252 3.50 -14.44 -7.77
N GLY A 253 3.44 -13.85 -6.59
CA GLY A 253 4.59 -13.72 -5.68
C GLY A 253 5.51 -12.52 -5.97
N SER A 254 5.01 -11.46 -6.61
CA SER A 254 5.75 -10.19 -6.76
C SER A 254 5.71 -9.33 -5.49
N LYS A 255 4.66 -9.49 -4.66
CA LYS A 255 4.42 -8.76 -3.41
C LYS A 255 3.84 -9.70 -2.36
N THR A 256 3.82 -9.25 -1.10
CA THR A 256 2.99 -9.88 -0.05
C THR A 256 1.53 -9.49 -0.23
N LEU A 257 0.65 -10.14 0.52
CA LEU A 257 -0.64 -9.54 0.83
C LEU A 257 -0.45 -8.51 1.94
N GLY A 258 -1.10 -7.36 1.86
CA GLY A 258 -1.17 -6.47 3.00
C GLY A 258 -2.24 -5.40 2.87
N ILE A 259 -2.53 -4.81 4.03
CA ILE A 259 -3.45 -3.69 4.20
C ILE A 259 -2.75 -2.68 5.10
N ALA A 260 -2.89 -1.40 4.77
CA ALA A 260 -2.54 -0.32 5.67
C ALA A 260 -3.71 0.65 5.84
N SER A 261 -3.93 1.11 7.06
CA SER A 261 -4.94 2.07 7.45
C SER A 261 -4.31 3.27 8.14
N PHE A 262 -4.90 4.45 7.95
CA PHE A 262 -4.36 5.70 8.46
C PHE A 262 -5.42 6.81 8.42
N TYR A 263 -5.15 7.89 9.13
CA TYR A 263 -5.81 9.18 8.93
C TYR A 263 -5.00 10.01 7.95
N LEU A 264 -5.65 10.87 7.19
CA LEU A 264 -5.00 11.77 6.23
C LEU A 264 -5.73 13.12 6.16
N ARG A 265 -5.07 14.12 5.61
CA ARG A 265 -5.67 15.46 5.43
C ARG A 265 -6.09 15.72 4.01
N ALA A 266 -5.35 15.21 3.02
CA ALA A 266 -5.69 15.42 1.63
C ALA A 266 -5.02 14.38 0.72
N VAL A 267 -5.53 14.30 -0.51
CA VAL A 267 -4.89 13.57 -1.61
C VAL A 267 -4.74 14.54 -2.78
N CYS A 268 -3.54 14.68 -3.34
CA CYS A 268 -3.33 15.59 -4.46
C CYS A 268 -3.48 14.90 -5.83
N MET A 269 -3.43 15.68 -6.92
CA MET A 269 -3.55 15.20 -8.31
C MET A 269 -2.61 14.04 -8.65
N ASN A 270 -1.37 14.07 -8.14
CA ASN A 270 -0.37 13.01 -8.32
C ASN A 270 -0.56 11.83 -7.35
N ARG A 271 -1.72 11.69 -6.70
CA ARG A 271 -2.07 10.66 -5.71
C ARG A 271 -1.13 10.59 -4.51
N ASN A 272 -0.45 11.69 -4.14
CA ASN A 272 0.27 11.72 -2.86
C ASN A 272 -0.74 11.93 -1.74
N ILE A 273 -0.57 11.17 -0.66
CA ILE A 273 -1.32 11.34 0.58
C ILE A 273 -0.57 12.35 1.45
N TRP A 274 -1.30 13.36 1.92
CA TRP A 274 -0.77 14.44 2.75
C TRP A 274 -1.36 14.40 4.14
N GLY A 275 -0.53 14.72 5.13
CA GLY A 275 -0.89 14.71 6.54
C GLY A 275 -1.34 13.37 7.06
N ALA A 276 -0.63 12.31 6.65
CA ALA A 276 -0.88 10.98 7.15
C ALA A 276 -0.50 10.88 8.64
N GLU A 277 -1.40 10.33 9.46
CA GLU A 277 -1.21 10.07 10.88
C GLU A 277 -1.85 8.71 11.27
N GLY A 278 -1.38 8.09 12.36
CA GLY A 278 -1.92 6.81 12.83
C GLY A 278 -1.77 5.67 11.81
N PHE A 279 -0.62 5.60 11.14
CA PHE A 279 -0.34 4.57 10.13
C PHE A 279 -0.16 3.19 10.77
N GLU A 280 -1.04 2.26 10.41
CA GLU A 280 -1.01 0.87 10.83
C GLU A 280 -0.97 -0.04 9.61
N GLU A 281 -0.05 -1.01 9.59
CA GLU A 281 0.13 -1.94 8.46
C GLU A 281 0.14 -3.39 8.96
N ILE A 282 -0.61 -4.25 8.25
CA ILE A 282 -0.56 -5.70 8.37
C ILE A 282 -0.07 -6.27 7.05
N SER A 283 0.97 -7.11 7.11
CA SER A 283 1.57 -7.75 5.94
C SER A 283 1.68 -9.27 6.15
N ILE A 284 1.06 -10.03 5.25
CA ILE A 284 0.99 -11.49 5.30
C ILE A 284 1.83 -12.06 4.16
N ARG A 285 2.86 -12.82 4.53
CA ARG A 285 3.64 -13.60 3.56
C ARG A 285 2.81 -14.75 2.99
N HIS A 286 2.98 -15.01 1.69
CA HIS A 286 2.39 -16.14 0.97
C HIS A 286 3.01 -17.49 1.38
N SER A 287 2.72 -17.95 2.59
CA SER A 287 3.04 -19.29 3.10
C SER A 287 1.82 -20.21 3.03
N LYS A 288 2.00 -21.51 3.31
CA LYS A 288 0.98 -22.56 3.18
C LYS A 288 -0.39 -22.23 3.80
N PHE A 289 -0.42 -21.45 4.88
CA PHE A 289 -1.63 -21.04 5.59
C PHE A 289 -2.02 -19.58 5.37
N ALA A 290 -1.46 -18.92 4.34
CA ALA A 290 -1.68 -17.50 4.08
C ALA A 290 -3.16 -17.17 3.83
N ALA A 291 -3.88 -17.99 3.06
CA ALA A 291 -5.32 -17.80 2.83
C ALA A 291 -6.13 -17.86 4.14
N ASN A 292 -5.77 -18.77 5.05
CA ASN A 292 -6.42 -18.88 6.35
C ASN A 292 -6.13 -17.64 7.22
N ARG A 293 -4.87 -17.19 7.29
CA ARG A 293 -4.51 -15.94 7.98
C ARG A 293 -5.20 -14.72 7.39
N PHE A 294 -5.32 -14.64 6.07
CA PHE A 294 -6.05 -13.55 5.43
C PHE A 294 -7.52 -13.52 5.88
N ALA A 295 -8.20 -14.67 5.87
CA ALA A 295 -9.60 -14.77 6.27
C ALA A 295 -9.83 -14.43 7.76
N HIS A 296 -8.88 -14.73 8.64
CA HIS A 296 -9.05 -14.55 10.10
C HIS A 296 -8.40 -13.27 10.67
N GLU A 297 -7.39 -12.70 10.00
CA GLU A 297 -6.65 -11.52 10.49
C GLU A 297 -6.97 -10.28 9.64
N ALA A 298 -6.73 -10.36 8.34
CA ALA A 298 -6.76 -9.20 7.45
C ALA A 298 -8.18 -8.70 7.12
N ALA A 299 -9.10 -9.60 6.78
CA ALA A 299 -10.48 -9.21 6.49
C ALA A 299 -11.19 -8.63 7.73
N PRO A 300 -11.09 -9.22 8.93
CA PRO A 300 -11.62 -8.61 10.14
C PRO A 300 -10.93 -7.30 10.52
N ALA A 301 -9.62 -7.15 10.29
CA ALA A 301 -8.92 -5.88 10.55
C ALA A 301 -9.44 -4.74 9.66
N LEU A 302 -9.70 -5.02 8.38
CA LEU A 302 -10.35 -4.05 7.47
C LEU A 302 -11.75 -3.65 7.96
N GLU A 303 -12.56 -4.62 8.38
CA GLU A 303 -13.92 -4.37 8.86
C GLU A 303 -13.92 -3.58 10.18
N ASN A 304 -13.03 -3.96 11.11
CA ASN A 304 -12.83 -3.25 12.36
C ASN A 304 -12.39 -1.81 12.11
N PHE A 305 -11.40 -1.57 11.24
CA PHE A 305 -11.00 -0.20 10.91
C PHE A 305 -12.15 0.58 10.28
N ALA A 306 -12.87 -0.04 9.34
CA ALA A 306 -13.96 0.60 8.62
C ALA A 306 -15.13 1.04 9.51
N THR A 307 -15.36 0.31 10.60
CA THR A 307 -16.42 0.57 11.59
C THR A 307 -15.92 1.23 12.87
N SER A 308 -14.60 1.39 13.02
CA SER A 308 -14.00 1.94 14.24
C SER A 308 -14.35 3.40 14.48
N SER A 309 -14.61 3.72 15.75
CA SER A 309 -14.82 5.10 16.18
C SER A 309 -13.51 5.90 16.05
N PRO A 310 -13.55 7.15 15.55
CA PRO A 310 -12.38 8.04 15.56
C PRO A 310 -12.04 8.54 16.97
N ALA A 311 -12.84 8.24 17.99
CA ALA A 311 -12.68 8.77 19.34
C ALA A 311 -11.28 8.52 19.95
N PRO A 312 -10.67 7.32 19.83
CA PRO A 312 -9.31 7.10 20.35
C PRO A 312 -8.26 7.98 19.65
N PHE A 313 -8.39 8.15 18.33
CA PHE A 313 -7.51 9.05 17.56
C PHE A 313 -7.67 10.49 18.02
N MET A 314 -8.91 11.00 18.06
CA MET A 314 -9.19 12.35 18.55
C MET A 314 -8.70 12.57 19.98
N ALA A 315 -8.89 11.58 20.86
CA ALA A 315 -8.42 11.63 22.24
C ALA A 315 -6.88 11.68 22.31
N GLY A 316 -6.17 10.91 21.48
CA GLY A 316 -4.71 10.92 21.40
C GLY A 316 -4.16 12.27 20.92
N ILE A 317 -4.74 12.83 19.85
CA ILE A 317 -4.35 14.17 19.35
C ILE A 317 -4.64 15.24 20.40
N LYS A 318 -5.80 15.18 21.05
CA LYS A 318 -6.16 16.11 22.12
C LYS A 318 -5.19 16.00 23.31
N ALA A 319 -4.89 14.79 23.77
CA ALA A 319 -3.92 14.56 24.85
C ALA A 319 -2.53 15.08 24.49
N ALA A 320 -2.06 14.86 23.26
CA ALA A 320 -0.78 15.37 22.79
C ALA A 320 -0.72 16.91 22.76
N ARG A 321 -1.84 17.57 22.39
CA ARG A 321 -1.96 19.04 22.40
C ARG A 321 -2.01 19.61 23.82
N GLU A 322 -2.70 18.95 24.74
CA GLU A 322 -2.84 19.39 26.14
C GLU A 322 -1.58 19.12 26.98
N ARG A 323 -0.75 18.14 26.58
CA ARG A 323 0.46 17.75 27.31
C ARG A 323 1.63 18.71 27.05
N LEU A 324 1.67 19.76 27.85
CA LEU A 324 2.79 20.72 27.88
C LEU A 324 4.05 20.10 28.49
N VAL A 325 5.16 20.16 27.75
CA VAL A 325 6.45 19.57 28.12
C VAL A 325 7.61 20.55 28.10
N ALA A 326 7.40 21.77 27.60
CA ALA A 326 8.38 22.84 27.63
C ALA A 326 7.72 24.20 27.85
N ARG A 327 8.29 25.04 28.72
CA ARG A 327 7.81 26.41 28.96
C ARG A 327 8.86 27.45 28.60
N THR A 328 10.14 27.14 28.83
CA THR A 328 11.27 28.02 28.48
C THR A 328 12.08 27.48 27.29
N ASP A 329 12.99 28.30 26.74
CA ASP A 329 13.86 27.88 25.65
C ASP A 329 14.84 26.78 26.09
N GLU A 330 15.30 26.82 27.34
CA GLU A 330 16.12 25.76 27.93
C GLU A 330 15.36 24.43 28.00
N ASP A 331 14.06 24.46 28.37
CA ASP A 331 13.22 23.26 28.38
C ASP A 331 13.11 22.66 26.97
N ARG A 332 12.88 23.50 25.95
CA ARG A 332 12.73 23.06 24.54
C ARG A 332 14.00 22.39 24.04
N GLN A 333 15.14 23.02 24.29
CA GLN A 333 16.45 22.48 23.97
C GLN A 333 16.69 21.16 24.69
N ALA A 334 16.51 21.13 26.02
CA ALA A 334 16.72 19.93 26.82
C ALA A 334 15.80 18.78 26.40
N PHE A 335 14.55 19.06 26.03
CA PHE A 335 13.55 18.07 25.65
C PHE A 335 13.96 17.27 24.41
N LEU A 336 14.42 17.97 23.36
CA LEU A 336 14.89 17.36 22.12
C LEU A 336 16.28 16.73 22.29
N ARG A 337 17.21 17.40 22.97
CA ARG A 337 18.57 16.88 23.19
C ARG A 337 18.58 15.57 23.97
N LYS A 338 17.74 15.43 25.01
CA LYS A 338 17.56 14.17 25.76
C LYS A 338 17.01 13.01 24.90
N ARG A 339 16.40 13.31 23.75
CA ARG A 339 15.86 12.33 22.80
C ARG A 339 16.78 12.08 21.60
N GLY A 340 18.05 12.48 21.71
CA GLY A 340 19.08 12.17 20.73
C GLY A 340 19.01 13.02 19.46
N PHE A 341 18.43 14.22 19.53
CA PHE A 341 18.53 15.19 18.44
C PHE A 341 19.86 15.96 18.52
N SER A 342 20.46 16.27 17.36
CA SER A 342 21.65 17.13 17.29
C SER A 342 21.31 18.57 17.71
N LYS A 343 22.29 19.41 18.04
CA LYS A 343 22.03 20.82 18.37
C LYS A 343 21.42 21.54 17.17
N GLY A 344 21.98 21.33 15.99
CA GLY A 344 21.47 21.93 14.75
C GLY A 344 20.05 21.48 14.41
N ASP A 345 19.71 20.19 14.56
CA ASP A 345 18.33 19.73 14.34
C ASP A 345 17.39 20.29 15.41
N THR A 346 17.84 20.42 16.66
CA THR A 346 17.04 21.01 17.75
C THR A 346 16.68 22.46 17.46
N ASP A 347 17.68 23.28 17.11
CA ASP A 347 17.48 24.69 16.75
C ASP A 347 16.54 24.81 15.54
N ARG A 348 16.75 23.96 14.52
CA ARG A 348 15.90 23.93 13.33
C ARG A 348 14.46 23.54 13.64
N ILE A 349 14.23 22.50 14.45
CA ILE A 349 12.88 22.07 14.83
C ILE A 349 12.15 23.19 15.57
N ILE A 350 12.79 23.83 16.55
CA ILE A 350 12.19 24.93 17.32
C ILE A 350 11.84 26.10 16.41
N ALA A 351 12.76 26.49 15.53
CA ALA A 351 12.54 27.56 14.57
C ALA A 351 11.40 27.23 13.58
N THR A 352 11.34 25.99 13.10
CA THR A 352 10.28 25.52 12.18
C THR A 352 8.91 25.60 12.82
N VAL A 353 8.79 25.17 14.09
CA VAL A 353 7.53 25.31 14.84
C VAL A 353 7.14 26.78 15.01
N LEU A 354 8.10 27.64 15.36
CA LEU A 354 7.82 29.06 15.53
C LEU A 354 7.31 29.71 14.22
N ASP A 355 7.90 29.33 13.09
CA ASP A 355 7.54 29.82 11.76
C ASP A 355 6.17 29.30 11.30
N GLU A 356 5.91 28.00 11.45
CA GLU A 356 4.68 27.36 10.97
C GLU A 356 3.49 27.51 11.93
N GLU A 357 3.71 27.48 13.25
CA GLU A 357 2.64 27.57 14.27
C GLU A 357 2.43 29.00 14.79
N GLY A 358 3.37 29.92 14.55
CA GLY A 358 3.34 31.28 15.08
C GLY A 358 3.64 31.37 16.59
N HIS A 359 4.06 30.27 17.22
CA HIS A 359 4.48 30.22 18.61
C HIS A 359 5.57 29.16 18.83
N PRO A 360 6.43 29.29 19.84
CA PRO A 360 7.46 28.29 20.08
C PRO A 360 6.84 26.97 20.61
N PRO A 361 7.49 25.81 20.41
CA PRO A 361 6.93 24.52 20.81
C PRO A 361 6.76 24.45 22.33
N ALA A 362 5.59 24.01 22.78
CA ALA A 362 5.28 23.85 24.20
C ALA A 362 4.68 22.47 24.51
N SER A 363 3.85 21.93 23.61
CA SER A 363 3.16 20.65 23.75
C SER A 363 3.89 19.49 23.05
N ILE A 364 3.54 18.25 23.40
CA ILE A 364 3.99 17.07 22.64
C ILE A 364 3.64 17.22 21.16
N PHE A 365 2.43 17.69 20.86
CA PHE A 365 1.97 17.88 19.49
C PHE A 365 2.87 18.86 18.70
N ASP A 366 3.25 19.99 19.29
CA ASP A 366 4.11 20.98 18.63
C ASP A 366 5.47 20.39 18.25
N PHE A 367 6.07 19.62 19.15
CA PHE A 367 7.34 18.93 18.87
C PHE A 367 7.19 17.88 17.78
N VAL A 368 6.09 17.11 17.78
CA VAL A 368 5.79 16.14 16.72
C VAL A 368 5.68 16.83 15.36
N GLN A 369 4.89 17.91 15.27
CA GLN A 369 4.74 18.67 14.03
C GLN A 369 6.08 19.20 13.54
N GLY A 370 6.86 19.85 14.40
CA GLY A 370 8.20 20.36 14.05
C GLY A 370 9.18 19.29 13.56
N ILE A 371 9.22 18.11 14.22
CA ILE A 371 10.06 16.99 13.77
C ILE A 371 9.60 16.50 12.40
N THR A 372 8.30 16.34 12.20
CA THR A 372 7.77 15.87 10.91
C THR A 372 7.99 16.88 9.79
N ALA A 373 7.84 18.18 10.05
CA ALA A 373 8.13 19.24 9.10
C ALA A 373 9.59 19.21 8.65
N VAL A 374 10.54 19.16 9.61
CA VAL A 374 11.97 19.03 9.29
C VAL A 374 12.29 17.74 8.54
N ALA A 375 11.58 16.65 8.81
CA ALA A 375 11.77 15.38 8.09
C ALA A 375 11.38 15.47 6.61
N ARG A 376 10.35 16.26 6.25
CA ARG A 376 9.89 16.42 4.85
C ARG A 376 10.96 17.03 3.95
N ASP A 377 11.81 17.90 4.50
CA ASP A 377 12.90 18.56 3.78
C ASP A 377 14.15 17.69 3.61
N LYS A 378 14.21 16.51 4.24
CA LYS A 378 15.42 15.66 4.15
C LYS A 378 15.46 14.95 2.79
N PRO A 379 16.54 15.11 2.01
CA PRO A 379 16.69 14.45 0.71
C PRO A 379 16.95 12.95 0.85
N HIS A 380 17.59 12.52 1.95
CA HIS A 380 17.95 11.13 2.18
C HIS A 380 16.86 10.40 2.98
N GLN A 381 16.39 9.27 2.44
CA GLN A 381 15.25 8.52 2.94
C GLN A 381 15.49 7.91 4.33
N ASP A 382 16.70 7.42 4.60
CA ASP A 382 17.11 6.88 5.89
C ASP A 382 16.99 7.92 7.02
N THR A 383 17.49 9.12 6.77
CA THR A 383 17.45 10.24 7.72
C THR A 383 16.02 10.69 7.96
N ARG A 384 15.20 10.71 6.90
CA ARG A 384 13.77 11.03 7.02
C ARG A 384 13.04 10.01 7.91
N LEU A 385 13.24 8.71 7.64
CA LEU A 385 12.60 7.63 8.39
C LEU A 385 13.01 7.64 9.88
N GLU A 386 14.26 7.99 10.19
CA GLU A 386 14.71 8.12 11.58
C GLU A 386 13.95 9.23 12.33
N LEU A 387 13.79 10.40 11.71
CA LEU A 387 13.06 11.53 12.28
C LEU A 387 11.57 11.21 12.43
N GLU A 388 10.95 10.64 11.40
CA GLU A 388 9.55 10.18 11.42
C GLU A 388 9.32 9.14 12.53
N GLY A 389 10.25 8.20 12.71
CA GLY A 389 10.20 7.21 13.78
C GLY A 389 10.33 7.82 15.18
N LYS A 390 11.16 8.87 15.36
CA LYS A 390 11.25 9.62 16.62
C LYS A 390 9.96 10.38 16.92
N ALA A 391 9.35 11.02 15.91
CA ALA A 391 8.07 11.70 16.04
C ALA A 391 6.94 10.73 16.41
N ALA A 392 6.87 9.57 15.75
CA ALA A 392 5.86 8.54 16.04
C ALA A 392 5.95 8.02 17.48
N LYS A 393 7.17 7.74 17.97
CA LYS A 393 7.39 7.35 19.38
C LYS A 393 6.97 8.44 20.36
N LEU A 394 7.15 9.71 19.98
CA LEU A 394 6.78 10.84 20.81
C LEU A 394 5.26 10.98 20.93
N LEU A 395 4.54 10.84 19.81
CA LEU A 395 3.07 10.88 19.78
C LEU A 395 2.46 9.70 20.54
N ALA A 396 3.02 8.49 20.39
CA ALA A 396 2.55 7.29 21.10
C ALA A 396 2.77 7.35 22.62
N ALA A 397 3.68 8.22 23.09
CA ALA A 397 3.97 8.40 24.51
C ALA A 397 3.16 9.53 25.16
N ALA A 398 2.34 10.25 24.38
CA ALA A 398 1.45 11.32 24.85
C ALA A 398 0.34 10.75 25.73
#